data_AF-A0A7S3BMV5-F1
#
_entry.id   AF-A0A7S3BMV5-F1
#
_cell.length_a   1.000
_cell.length_b   1.000
_cell.length_c   1.000
_cell.angle_alpha   90.00
_cell.angle_beta   90.00
_cell.angle_gamma   90.00
#
_symmetry.space_group_name_H-M   'P 1'
#
loop_
_entity.id
_entity.type
_entity.pdbx_description
1 polymer ?
#
loop_
_entity_poly.entity_id
_entity_poly.type
_entity_poly.pdbx_seq_one_letter_code
_entity_poly.pdbx_strand_id
1 'polypeptide(L)'
;VSVHAVAPPGTRARQVRVALRGEGLVAGESVASALRVTLDGEVLLDGALGGKVALADGDDEGEEIDWTLADLPGDAKGRRVVSVTMRKVSPGAGVRQWWNRALEGGPEIDTSAIAGRSTYGVGASPGDSKPSAGALSDAGGSGSGKSFAEVFAEAEKAFREKVKHQKPIELHLTPGDGAAEP
;
A
#
# COMPACT_ATOMS: atom_id res chain seq x y z
N VAL A 1 1.46 -2.31 -3.06
CA VAL A 1 0.29 -1.95 -3.89
C VAL A 1 -0.75 -3.03 -3.68
N SER A 2 -2.02 -2.65 -3.54
CA SER A 2 -3.10 -3.61 -3.30
C SER A 2 -4.14 -3.51 -4.40
N VAL A 3 -4.59 -4.66 -4.90
CA VAL A 3 -5.61 -4.78 -5.95
C VAL A 3 -6.74 -5.65 -5.42
N HIS A 4 -7.98 -5.20 -5.65
CA HIS A 4 -9.17 -5.85 -5.12
C HIS A 4 -10.06 -6.34 -6.27
N ALA A 5 -10.44 -7.61 -6.25
CA ALA A 5 -11.40 -8.21 -7.17
C ALA A 5 -12.66 -8.66 -6.40
N VAL A 6 -13.84 -8.23 -6.87
CA VAL A 6 -15.10 -8.63 -6.25
C VAL A 6 -15.50 -10.02 -6.74
N ALA A 7 -15.77 -10.92 -5.80
CA ALA A 7 -16.18 -12.28 -6.06
C ALA A 7 -17.66 -12.49 -5.66
N PRO A 8 -18.36 -13.46 -6.28
CA PRO A 8 -19.72 -13.84 -5.91
C PRO A 8 -19.86 -14.26 -4.43
N PRO A 9 -21.08 -14.26 -3.88
CA PRO A 9 -21.33 -14.84 -2.57
C PRO A 9 -20.97 -16.34 -2.53
N GLY A 10 -20.50 -16.81 -1.38
CA GLY A 10 -20.14 -18.22 -1.17
C GLY A 10 -18.78 -18.63 -1.71
N THR A 11 -18.03 -17.74 -2.37
CA THR A 11 -16.65 -17.98 -2.80
C THR A 11 -15.79 -18.46 -1.63
N ARG A 12 -15.04 -19.54 -1.84
CA ARG A 12 -14.09 -20.13 -0.87
C ARG A 12 -12.66 -19.92 -1.34
N ALA A 13 -11.73 -19.82 -0.40
CA ALA A 13 -10.31 -19.62 -0.68
C ALA A 13 -9.74 -20.65 -1.68
N ARG A 14 -10.08 -21.94 -1.51
CA ARG A 14 -9.61 -23.03 -2.39
C ARG A 14 -10.02 -22.90 -3.86
N GLN A 15 -11.02 -22.08 -4.18
CA GLN A 15 -11.51 -21.84 -5.54
C GLN A 15 -10.74 -20.69 -6.21
N VAL A 16 -10.07 -19.86 -5.42
CA VAL A 16 -9.31 -18.70 -5.90
C VAL A 16 -7.92 -19.15 -6.32
N ARG A 17 -7.44 -18.62 -7.45
CA ARG A 17 -6.03 -18.67 -7.84
C ARG A 17 -5.57 -17.27 -8.16
N VAL A 18 -4.41 -16.91 -7.65
CA VAL A 18 -3.75 -15.63 -7.91
C VAL A 18 -2.42 -15.92 -8.59
N ALA A 19 -2.16 -15.27 -9.71
CA ALA A 19 -0.92 -15.45 -10.45
C ALA A 19 -0.39 -14.09 -10.92
N LEU A 20 0.90 -13.88 -10.71
CA LEU A 20 1.65 -12.81 -11.37
C LEU A 20 2.18 -13.35 -12.71
N ARG A 21 2.27 -12.47 -13.71
CA ARG A 21 2.73 -12.80 -15.07
C ARG A 21 3.60 -11.68 -15.63
N GLY A 22 4.22 -11.92 -16.79
CA GLY A 22 5.08 -10.94 -17.44
C GLY A 22 6.39 -10.79 -16.67
N GLU A 23 7.05 -11.94 -16.47
CA GLU A 23 8.28 -12.02 -15.70
C GLU A 23 9.45 -11.34 -16.42
N GLY A 24 10.35 -10.75 -15.65
CA GLY A 24 11.58 -10.17 -16.15
C GLY A 24 12.53 -9.81 -15.02
N LEU A 25 13.60 -9.08 -15.36
CA LEU A 25 14.60 -8.61 -14.41
C LEU A 25 14.72 -7.08 -14.48
N VAL A 26 14.80 -6.42 -13.33
CA VAL A 26 15.13 -4.99 -13.21
C VAL A 26 16.17 -4.82 -12.13
N ALA A 27 17.35 -4.31 -12.50
CA ALA A 27 18.46 -4.10 -11.57
C ALA A 27 18.82 -5.34 -10.73
N GLY A 28 18.67 -6.54 -11.31
CA GLY A 28 18.94 -7.82 -10.64
C GLY A 28 17.80 -8.39 -9.82
N GLU A 29 16.68 -7.66 -9.67
CA GLU A 29 15.47 -8.12 -8.97
C GLU A 29 14.50 -8.76 -9.98
N SER A 30 13.93 -9.91 -9.61
CA SER A 30 12.88 -10.55 -10.40
C SER A 30 11.58 -9.76 -10.30
N VAL A 31 10.90 -9.54 -11.43
CA VAL A 31 9.72 -8.68 -11.48
C VAL A 31 8.59 -9.31 -12.28
N ALA A 32 7.36 -8.92 -11.96
CA ALA A 32 6.18 -9.17 -12.78
C ALA A 32 5.50 -7.87 -13.23
N SER A 33 4.81 -7.95 -14.36
CA SER A 33 4.12 -6.81 -14.99
C SER A 33 2.63 -7.04 -15.25
N ALA A 34 2.07 -8.16 -14.82
CA ALA A 34 0.65 -8.46 -14.97
C ALA A 34 0.13 -9.29 -13.79
N LEU A 35 -1.17 -9.15 -13.51
CA LEU A 35 -1.89 -9.87 -12.46
C LEU A 35 -3.06 -10.64 -13.10
N ARG A 36 -3.29 -11.86 -12.63
CA ARG A 36 -4.49 -12.64 -12.94
C ARG A 36 -5.07 -13.24 -11.67
N VAL A 37 -6.37 -13.04 -11.47
CA VAL A 37 -7.16 -13.67 -10.41
C VAL A 37 -8.24 -14.50 -11.08
N THR A 38 -8.29 -15.79 -10.78
CA THR A 38 -9.33 -16.69 -11.25
C THR A 38 -10.12 -17.32 -10.11
N LEU A 39 -11.37 -17.68 -10.40
CA LEU A 39 -12.30 -18.36 -9.52
C LEU A 39 -12.84 -19.59 -10.24
N ASP A 40 -12.50 -20.79 -9.79
CA ASP A 40 -12.87 -22.05 -10.44
C ASP A 40 -12.56 -22.07 -11.96
N GLY A 41 -11.46 -21.42 -12.36
CA GLY A 41 -11.03 -21.29 -13.76
C GLY A 41 -11.62 -20.09 -14.51
N GLU A 42 -12.67 -19.44 -13.99
CA GLU A 42 -13.21 -18.20 -14.55
C GLU A 42 -12.31 -17.01 -14.18
N VAL A 43 -12.13 -16.07 -15.10
CA VAL A 43 -11.31 -14.89 -14.88
C VAL A 43 -12.12 -13.82 -14.15
N LEU A 44 -11.76 -13.53 -12.90
CA LEU A 44 -12.32 -12.39 -12.15
C LEU A 44 -11.58 -11.09 -12.47
N LEU A 45 -10.26 -11.18 -12.67
CA LEU A 45 -9.39 -10.05 -12.95
C LEU A 45 -8.23 -10.51 -13.82
N ASP A 46 -7.97 -9.81 -14.92
CA ASP A 46 -6.81 -10.02 -15.77
C ASP A 46 -6.38 -8.69 -16.36
N GLY A 47 -5.14 -8.27 -16.09
CA GLY A 47 -4.61 -7.05 -16.66
C GLY A 47 -3.11 -6.88 -16.44
N ALA A 48 -2.50 -6.07 -17.30
CA ALA A 48 -1.16 -5.56 -17.06
C ALA A 48 -1.20 -4.59 -15.87
N LEU A 49 -0.16 -4.60 -15.05
CA LEU A 49 0.00 -3.68 -13.92
C LEU A 49 0.49 -2.32 -14.42
N GLY A 50 0.06 -1.24 -13.77
CA GLY A 50 0.53 0.12 -14.09
C GLY A 50 2.02 0.36 -13.76
N GLY A 51 2.68 -0.62 -13.17
CA GLY A 51 4.13 -0.65 -12.94
C GLY A 51 4.60 -2.06 -12.60
N LYS A 52 5.90 -2.20 -12.40
CA LYS A 52 6.52 -3.50 -12.08
C LYS A 52 6.41 -3.79 -10.59
N VAL A 53 6.03 -5.01 -10.25
CA VAL A 53 6.07 -5.52 -8.88
C VAL A 53 7.24 -6.46 -8.72
N ALA A 54 7.86 -6.43 -7.55
CA ALA A 54 8.94 -7.34 -7.24
C ALA A 54 8.34 -8.72 -6.95
N LEU A 55 8.94 -9.74 -7.57
CA LEU A 55 8.79 -11.11 -7.14
C LEU A 55 9.70 -11.29 -5.92
N ALA A 56 9.37 -12.23 -5.06
CA ALA A 56 10.17 -12.47 -3.88
C ALA A 56 11.45 -13.21 -4.32
N ASP A 57 12.61 -12.71 -3.91
CA ASP A 57 13.90 -13.25 -4.31
C ASP A 57 14.27 -14.38 -3.35
N GLY A 58 13.89 -15.61 -3.70
CA GLY A 58 14.21 -16.79 -2.92
C GLY A 58 14.27 -18.04 -3.79
N ASP A 59 15.28 -18.87 -3.55
CA ASP A 59 15.34 -20.27 -3.99
C ASP A 59 14.25 -21.12 -3.32
N ASP A 60 13.47 -20.53 -2.42
CA ASP A 60 12.21 -21.08 -1.94
C ASP A 60 11.21 -21.06 -3.09
N GLU A 61 11.06 -22.21 -3.75
CA GLU A 61 10.14 -22.52 -4.88
C GLU A 61 8.65 -22.26 -4.59
N GLY A 62 8.27 -21.32 -3.73
CA GLY A 62 6.89 -21.11 -3.34
C GLY A 62 6.59 -19.90 -2.46
N GLU A 63 7.31 -18.77 -2.54
CA GLU A 63 6.81 -17.55 -1.91
C GLU A 63 5.49 -17.09 -2.59
N GLU A 64 4.39 -17.52 -1.98
CA GLU A 64 3.02 -17.28 -2.38
C GLU A 64 2.74 -15.78 -2.30
N ILE A 65 2.15 -15.23 -3.36
CA ILE A 65 1.66 -13.85 -3.38
C ILE A 65 0.76 -13.63 -2.16
N ASP A 66 0.98 -12.57 -1.37
CA ASP A 66 0.11 -12.29 -0.23
C ASP A 66 -1.30 -11.89 -0.72
N TRP A 67 -2.28 -12.73 -0.44
CA TRP A 67 -3.67 -12.46 -0.80
C TRP A 67 -4.63 -12.89 0.31
N THR A 68 -5.75 -12.18 0.42
CA THR A 68 -6.80 -12.47 1.40
C THR A 68 -8.17 -12.48 0.74
N LEU A 69 -9.10 -13.24 1.32
CA LEU A 69 -10.51 -13.28 0.93
C LEU A 69 -11.37 -12.88 2.12
N ALA A 70 -12.08 -11.77 1.98
CA ALA A 70 -12.94 -11.22 3.02
C ALA A 70 -14.34 -10.91 2.48
N ASP A 71 -15.32 -10.79 3.36
CA ASP A 71 -16.66 -10.34 2.95
C ASP A 71 -16.63 -8.85 2.63
N LEU A 72 -17.36 -8.42 1.58
CA LEU A 72 -17.42 -7.01 1.19
C LEU A 72 -18.28 -6.25 2.21
N PRO A 73 -17.72 -5.32 3.01
CA PRO A 73 -18.47 -4.65 4.06
C PRO A 73 -19.64 -3.84 3.48
N GLY A 74 -20.83 -4.02 4.07
CA GLY A 74 -22.05 -3.33 3.65
C GLY A 74 -22.73 -3.89 2.41
N ASP A 75 -22.25 -5.00 1.85
CA ASP A 75 -22.87 -5.60 0.66
C ASP A 75 -24.06 -6.50 1.02
N ALA A 76 -25.28 -6.06 0.66
CA ALA A 76 -26.50 -6.84 0.90
C ALA A 76 -26.56 -8.17 0.13
N LYS A 77 -25.73 -8.34 -0.91
CA LYS A 77 -25.66 -9.56 -1.71
C LYS A 77 -24.66 -10.58 -1.16
N GLY A 78 -23.96 -10.27 -0.07
CA GLY A 78 -22.96 -11.15 0.54
C GLY A 78 -21.76 -11.43 -0.36
N ARG A 79 -21.43 -10.52 -1.28
CA ARG A 79 -20.24 -10.64 -2.13
C ARG A 79 -18.98 -10.61 -1.28
N ARG A 80 -17.92 -11.21 -1.82
CA ARG A 80 -16.60 -11.26 -1.18
C ARG A 80 -15.60 -10.44 -2.00
N VAL A 81 -14.45 -10.14 -1.41
CA VAL A 81 -13.34 -9.43 -2.05
C VAL A 81 -12.08 -10.25 -1.91
N VAL A 82 -11.45 -10.55 -3.04
CA VAL A 82 -10.07 -11.03 -3.10
C VAL A 82 -9.16 -9.82 -3.10
N SER A 83 -8.33 -9.66 -2.08
CA SER A 83 -7.37 -8.56 -1.95
C SER A 83 -5.97 -9.11 -2.15
N VAL A 84 -5.26 -8.63 -3.17
CA VAL A 84 -3.90 -9.06 -3.52
C VAL A 84 -2.93 -7.94 -3.16
N THR A 85 -1.97 -8.22 -2.29
CA THR A 85 -0.94 -7.28 -1.86
C THR A 85 0.39 -7.62 -2.53
N MET A 86 1.01 -6.64 -3.17
CA MET A 86 2.25 -6.81 -3.91
C MET A 86 3.27 -5.74 -3.52
N ARG A 87 4.56 -6.08 -3.57
CA ARG A 87 5.66 -5.15 -3.37
C ARG A 87 5.98 -4.41 -4.67
N LYS A 88 6.07 -3.08 -4.62
CA LYS A 88 6.55 -2.31 -5.78
C LYS A 88 8.06 -2.47 -5.91
N VAL A 89 8.54 -2.54 -7.15
CA VAL A 89 9.98 -2.38 -7.41
C VAL A 89 10.38 -0.95 -7.04
N SER A 90 11.46 -0.80 -6.28
CA SER A 90 11.96 0.52 -5.92
C SER A 90 12.79 1.09 -7.08
N PRO A 91 12.50 2.30 -7.58
CA PRO A 91 13.23 2.90 -8.71
C PRO A 91 14.69 3.32 -8.40
N GLY A 92 15.20 2.98 -7.21
CA GLY A 92 16.49 3.43 -6.68
C GLY A 92 16.34 4.24 -5.39
N ALA A 93 17.46 4.41 -4.67
CA ALA A 93 17.49 5.16 -3.42
C ALA A 93 17.06 6.62 -3.63
N GLY A 94 16.14 7.12 -2.79
CA GLY A 94 15.69 8.51 -2.81
C GLY A 94 14.61 8.84 -3.84
N VAL A 95 14.24 7.90 -4.73
CA VAL A 95 13.17 8.14 -5.73
C VAL A 95 11.86 7.52 -5.25
N ARG A 96 10.82 8.34 -5.11
CA ARG A 96 9.47 7.89 -4.76
C ARG A 96 8.62 7.72 -6.01
N GLN A 97 8.22 6.49 -6.32
CA GLN A 97 7.33 6.19 -7.44
C GLN A 97 5.86 6.14 -7.00
N TRP A 98 5.06 7.06 -7.56
CA TRP A 98 3.61 7.02 -7.46
C TRP A 98 3.03 6.32 -8.67
N TRP A 99 2.08 5.43 -8.45
CA TRP A 99 1.32 4.83 -9.55
C TRP A 99 0.00 5.58 -9.63
N ASN A 100 -0.33 6.10 -10.81
CA ASN A 100 -1.64 6.73 -11.05
C ASN A 100 -2.73 5.70 -11.33
N ARG A 101 -2.37 4.45 -11.66
CA ARG A 101 -3.31 3.35 -11.89
C ARG A 101 -2.76 2.05 -11.33
N ALA A 102 -3.65 1.13 -10.95
CA ALA A 102 -3.26 -0.21 -10.53
C ALA A 102 -3.03 -1.15 -11.72
N LEU A 103 -3.93 -1.10 -12.71
CA LEU A 103 -3.89 -1.87 -13.94
C LEU A 103 -3.91 -0.94 -15.15
N GLU A 104 -3.30 -1.37 -16.25
CA GLU A 104 -3.38 -0.70 -17.53
C GLU A 104 -4.82 -0.66 -18.05
N GLY A 105 -5.21 0.48 -18.63
CA GLY A 105 -6.60 0.76 -19.02
C GLY A 105 -7.59 0.97 -17.85
N GLY A 106 -7.15 0.81 -16.61
CA GLY A 106 -7.96 1.06 -15.42
C GLY A 106 -8.16 2.55 -15.11
N PRO A 107 -8.96 2.87 -14.07
CA PRO A 107 -9.16 4.25 -13.65
C PRO A 107 -7.85 4.87 -13.17
N GLU A 108 -7.65 6.13 -13.56
CA GLU A 108 -6.51 6.93 -13.14
C GLU A 108 -6.85 7.82 -11.95
N ILE A 109 -5.88 7.99 -11.06
CA ILE A 109 -5.91 8.94 -9.96
C ILE A 109 -4.98 10.10 -10.31
N ASP A 110 -5.45 11.32 -10.09
CA ASP A 110 -4.58 12.49 -10.18
C ASP A 110 -3.55 12.48 -9.04
N THR A 111 -2.32 12.15 -9.39
CA THR A 111 -1.19 12.10 -8.44
C THR A 111 -0.60 13.49 -8.15
N SER A 112 -1.05 14.56 -8.82
CA SER A 112 -0.58 15.93 -8.57
C SER A 112 -1.07 16.47 -7.23
N ALA A 113 -2.27 16.06 -6.79
CA ALA A 113 -2.90 16.49 -5.55
C ALA A 113 -2.39 15.76 -4.29
N ILE A 114 -1.51 14.76 -4.42
CA ILE A 114 -1.02 13.98 -3.28
C ILE A 114 -0.03 14.83 -2.47
N ALA A 115 -0.40 15.14 -1.22
CA ALA A 115 0.41 15.92 -0.30
C ALA A 115 1.81 15.30 -0.09
N GLY A 116 2.85 16.14 -0.06
CA GLY A 116 4.24 15.69 0.12
C GLY A 116 4.91 15.14 -1.15
N ARG A 117 4.32 15.38 -2.32
CA ARG A 117 5.01 15.17 -3.59
C ARG A 117 6.11 16.23 -3.72
N SER A 118 7.33 15.84 -3.40
CA SER A 118 8.46 16.71 -3.73
C SER A 118 8.70 16.66 -5.23
N THR A 119 8.58 17.81 -5.88
CA THR A 119 9.06 18.05 -7.25
C THR A 119 10.59 18.14 -7.23
N TYR A 120 11.29 17.14 -6.68
CA TYR A 120 12.74 17.11 -6.73
C TYR A 120 13.17 16.88 -8.18
N GLY A 121 13.67 17.93 -8.84
CA GLY A 121 14.71 17.79 -9.85
C GLY A 121 14.31 17.76 -11.33
N VAL A 122 13.08 18.09 -11.72
CA VAL A 122 12.89 18.58 -13.11
C VAL A 122 13.34 20.04 -13.09
N GLY A 123 14.58 20.27 -13.55
CA GLY A 123 15.33 21.51 -13.37
C GLY A 123 14.47 22.76 -13.49
N ALA A 124 14.36 23.49 -12.36
CA ALA A 124 14.48 24.93 -12.45
C ALA A 124 15.85 25.20 -13.05
N SER A 125 15.89 25.30 -14.39
CA SER A 125 17.05 25.79 -15.12
C SER A 125 17.39 27.15 -14.48
N PRO A 126 18.60 27.34 -13.91
CA PRO A 126 19.02 28.64 -13.43
C PRO A 126 19.38 29.47 -14.67
N GLY A 127 18.37 30.03 -15.34
CA GLY A 127 18.54 30.79 -16.57
C GLY A 127 17.33 31.66 -16.87
N ASP A 128 17.49 32.95 -16.61
CA ASP A 128 16.74 34.07 -17.18
C ASP A 128 15.24 34.18 -16.90
N SER A 129 14.90 34.65 -15.69
CA SER A 129 13.72 35.51 -15.51
C SER A 129 13.97 36.52 -14.40
N LYS A 130 14.38 37.72 -14.82
CA LYS A 130 14.42 38.96 -14.06
C LYS A 130 13.08 39.16 -13.32
N PRO A 131 13.05 39.26 -11.98
CA PRO A 131 11.79 39.50 -11.27
C PRO A 131 11.30 40.92 -11.53
N SER A 132 10.19 41.06 -12.25
CA SER A 132 9.40 42.28 -12.21
C SER A 132 8.73 42.38 -10.84
N ALA A 133 9.13 43.38 -10.07
CA ALA A 133 8.49 43.72 -8.81
C ALA A 133 6.99 43.99 -9.04
N GLY A 134 6.13 43.11 -8.51
CA GLY A 134 4.69 43.24 -8.67
C GLY A 134 3.92 42.22 -7.83
N ALA A 135 3.68 42.59 -6.58
CA ALA A 135 2.56 42.17 -5.73
C ALA A 135 2.24 40.66 -5.61
N LEU A 136 2.75 40.04 -4.55
CA LEU A 136 2.14 38.88 -3.91
C LEU A 136 2.01 39.17 -2.41
N SER A 137 0.96 39.91 -2.07
CA SER A 137 0.46 40.00 -0.71
C SER A 137 -0.47 38.81 -0.45
N ASP A 138 -0.08 38.02 0.55
CA ASP A 138 -0.96 37.60 1.62
C ASP A 138 -1.98 36.47 1.34
N ALA A 139 -1.52 35.23 1.53
CA ALA A 139 -2.35 34.10 1.96
C ALA A 139 -1.47 33.03 2.64
N GLY A 140 -0.58 33.46 3.53
CA GLY A 140 0.22 32.58 4.38
C GLY A 140 -0.35 32.62 5.79
N GLY A 141 -1.35 31.78 6.07
CA GLY A 141 -1.87 31.58 7.42
C GLY A 141 -0.74 31.20 8.36
N SER A 142 -0.25 32.18 9.11
CA SER A 142 0.72 32.05 10.19
C SER A 142 0.05 31.31 11.35
N GLY A 143 -0.09 29.99 11.21
CA GLY A 143 -0.38 29.13 12.34
C GLY A 143 0.86 29.13 13.22
N SER A 144 0.77 29.79 14.38
CA SER A 144 1.75 29.78 15.47
C SER A 144 2.33 28.37 15.66
N GLY A 145 3.46 28.11 15.01
CA GLY A 145 4.11 26.81 14.96
C GLY A 145 4.70 26.50 16.31
N LYS A 146 3.96 25.75 17.14
CA LYS A 146 4.57 25.02 18.24
C LYS A 146 5.72 24.22 17.64
N SER A 147 6.90 24.33 18.24
CA SER A 147 8.04 23.58 17.76
C SER A 147 7.74 22.08 17.86
N PHE A 148 8.36 21.27 17.00
CA PHE A 148 8.19 19.82 17.07
C PHE A 148 8.46 19.27 18.49
N ALA A 149 9.41 19.86 19.20
CA ALA A 149 9.73 19.51 20.59
C ALA A 149 8.56 19.74 21.55
N GLU A 150 7.79 20.83 21.37
CA GLU A 150 6.61 21.11 22.19
C GLU A 150 5.46 20.15 21.89
N VAL A 151 5.23 19.84 20.61
CA VAL A 151 4.20 18.87 20.21
C VAL A 151 4.54 17.47 20.74
N PHE A 152 5.82 17.10 20.71
CA PHE A 152 6.28 15.82 21.23
C PHE A 152 6.15 15.74 22.76
N ALA A 153 6.55 16.79 23.49
CA ALA A 153 6.40 16.85 24.94
C ALA A 153 4.93 16.79 25.38
N GLU A 154 4.04 17.46 24.64
CA GLU A 154 2.60 17.42 24.86
C GLU A 154 2.02 16.01 24.64
N ALA A 155 2.45 15.34 23.56
CA ALA A 155 2.05 13.97 23.25
C ALA A 155 2.56 12.95 24.30
N GLU A 156 3.82 13.07 24.75
CA GLU A 156 4.39 12.17 25.76
C GLU A 156 3.65 12.30 27.11
N LYS A 157 3.31 13.53 27.50
CA LYS A 157 2.52 13.79 28.71
C LYS A 157 1.15 13.14 28.62
N ALA A 158 0.44 13.31 27.50
CA ALA A 158 -0.87 12.71 27.27
C ALA A 158 -0.81 11.16 27.28
N PHE A 159 0.25 10.58 26.70
CA PHE A 159 0.45 9.14 26.71
C PHE A 159 0.68 8.60 28.13
N ARG A 160 1.57 9.22 28.91
CA ARG A 160 1.85 8.81 30.30
C ARG A 160 0.59 8.88 31.18
N GLU A 161 -0.24 9.90 31.01
CA GLU A 161 -1.50 10.02 31.74
C GLU A 161 -2.48 8.91 31.37
N LYS A 162 -2.58 8.55 30.09
CA LYS A 162 -3.43 7.46 29.61
C LYS A 162 -2.96 6.08 30.11
N VAL A 163 -1.66 5.84 30.16
CA VAL A 163 -1.09 4.55 30.62
C VAL A 163 -1.31 4.33 32.12
N LYS A 164 -1.31 5.40 32.94
CA LYS A 164 -1.58 5.28 34.39
C LYS A 164 -2.95 4.68 34.73
N HIS A 165 -3.93 4.83 33.83
CA HIS A 165 -5.29 4.35 34.04
C HIS A 165 -5.61 3.04 33.31
N GLN A 166 -4.67 2.49 32.54
CA GLN A 166 -4.87 1.19 31.91
C GLN A 166 -4.73 0.08 32.95
N LYS A 167 -5.81 -0.69 33.13
CA LYS A 167 -5.76 -1.94 33.90
C LYS A 167 -4.80 -2.90 33.18
N PRO A 168 -3.97 -3.66 33.92
CA PRO A 168 -3.17 -4.73 33.35
C PRO A 168 -4.06 -5.63 32.50
N ILE A 169 -3.66 -5.86 31.25
CA ILE A 169 -4.32 -6.86 30.41
C ILE A 169 -3.96 -8.21 31.01
N GLU A 170 -4.96 -8.90 31.56
CA GLU A 170 -4.80 -10.28 31.99
C GLU A 170 -4.59 -11.12 30.73
N LEU A 171 -3.32 -11.40 30.42
CA LEU A 171 -2.96 -12.37 29.41
C LEU A 171 -3.27 -13.74 29.96
N HIS A 172 -4.47 -14.25 29.64
CA HIS A 172 -4.77 -15.67 29.76
C HIS A 172 -3.92 -16.42 28.75
N LEU A 173 -2.69 -16.73 29.16
CA LEU A 173 -1.87 -17.76 28.54
C LEU A 173 -2.59 -19.07 28.83
N THR A 174 -3.42 -19.52 27.89
CA THR A 174 -3.91 -20.91 27.89
C THR A 174 -2.67 -21.80 27.93
N PRO A 175 -2.47 -22.60 29.00
CA PRO A 175 -1.38 -23.58 29.00
C PRO A 175 -1.58 -24.42 27.75
N GLY A 176 -0.57 -24.41 26.88
CA GLY A 176 -0.61 -25.17 25.65
C GLY A 176 -0.94 -26.61 26.00
N ASP A 177 -1.98 -27.13 25.34
CA ASP A 177 -2.36 -28.54 25.37
C ASP A 177 -1.15 -29.34 24.89
N GLY A 178 -0.33 -29.71 25.86
CA GLY A 178 0.79 -30.60 25.69
C GLY A 178 0.27 -32.00 25.50
N ALA A 179 0.77 -32.64 24.45
CA ALA A 179 1.08 -34.05 24.41
C ALA A 179 -0.07 -35.02 24.75
N ALA A 180 -0.77 -35.44 23.70
CA ALA A 180 -1.30 -36.79 23.63
C ALA A 180 -0.65 -37.51 22.44
N GLU A 181 0.58 -37.98 22.65
CA GLU A 181 1.03 -39.29 22.15
C GLU A 181 0.85 -40.29 23.31
N PRO A 182 0.70 -41.61 23.10
CA PRO A 182 0.78 -42.37 21.85
C PRO A 182 -0.54 -42.96 21.32
#